data_AF-A0A1V5UNH0-F1
#
_entry.id   AF-A0A1V5UNH0-F1
#
_cell.length_a   1.000
_cell.length_b   1.000
_cell.length_c   1.000
_cell.angle_alpha   90.00
_cell.angle_beta   90.00
_cell.angle_gamma   90.00
#
_symmetry.space_group_name_H-M   'P 1'
#
loop_
_entity.id
_entity.type
_entity.pdbx_description
1 polymer ?
#
loop_
_entity_poly.entity_id
_entity_poly.type
_entity_poly.pdbx_seq_one_letter_code
_entity_poly.pdbx_strand_id
1 'polypeptide(L)'
;MKSPKEVSLDAKILSMVSGKVLKAAEIILADDEIQHLQDYANIVSIKRLDHNDHGPVHMRKVAINALKMIKLLKESGIELNLEKEAGCGFEDSMIVVLIAGFIHDIGMSVGRENHEQMGALLASSLLDRILGVIYENDHYKKVVAKSMITECIVGHMATQKIYSLEAGSILIADGCDMEKGRARIPMMLHPDAKVGDIHKYSSSAVESVKIGKGENRPIRITVEMNESVGFFQIEEVLFRKINSSSIKPYIELYAGVIGKEMKCYL
;
A
#
# COMPACT_ATOMS: atom_id res chain seq x y z
N MET A 1 1.50 -21.83 5.22
CA MET A 1 2.94 -21.64 5.49
C MET A 1 3.41 -20.48 4.61
N LYS A 2 4.04 -19.46 5.20
CA LYS A 2 4.48 -18.26 4.47
C LYS A 2 5.56 -18.60 3.45
N SER A 3 5.52 -17.95 2.28
CA SER A 3 6.57 -18.04 1.27
C SER A 3 7.88 -17.40 1.75
N PRO A 4 9.05 -17.76 1.15
CA PRO A 4 10.31 -17.10 1.45
C PRO A 4 10.27 -15.58 1.26
N LYS A 5 9.46 -15.10 0.30
CA LYS A 5 9.30 -13.67 0.04
C LYS A 5 8.52 -12.98 1.16
N GLU A 6 7.46 -13.60 1.66
CA GLU A 6 6.72 -13.10 2.84
C GLU A 6 7.65 -13.02 4.06
N VAL A 7 8.41 -14.08 4.36
CA VAL A 7 9.35 -14.09 5.50
C VAL A 7 10.39 -12.97 5.38
N SER A 8 10.93 -12.74 4.19
CA SER A 8 11.87 -11.63 3.95
C SER A 8 11.23 -10.25 4.16
N LEU A 9 9.96 -10.08 3.75
CA LEU A 9 9.23 -8.83 3.92
C LEU A 9 8.80 -8.61 5.37
N ASP A 10 8.43 -9.66 6.09
CA ASP A 10 8.13 -9.64 7.53
C ASP A 10 9.36 -9.14 8.31
N ALA A 11 10.52 -9.73 8.05
CA ALA A 11 11.79 -9.29 8.62
C ALA A 11 12.09 -7.81 8.28
N LYS A 12 11.74 -7.36 7.06
CA LYS A 12 11.91 -5.97 6.67
C LYS A 12 10.99 -5.04 7.45
N ILE A 13 9.71 -5.37 7.61
CA ILE A 13 8.74 -4.60 8.39
C ILE A 13 9.25 -4.47 9.83
N LEU A 14 9.61 -5.60 10.47
CA LEU A 14 10.11 -5.62 11.84
C LEU A 14 11.37 -4.75 12.02
N SER A 15 12.30 -4.74 11.04
CA SER A 15 13.48 -3.88 11.09
C SER A 15 13.19 -2.38 10.97
N MET A 16 11.98 -2.00 10.54
CA MET A 16 11.59 -0.60 10.32
C MET A 16 10.83 0.00 11.50
N VAL A 17 10.46 -0.78 12.51
CA VAL A 17 9.54 -0.37 13.58
C VAL A 17 10.12 -0.68 14.95
N SER A 18 9.65 0.05 15.96
CA SER A 18 10.06 -0.11 17.36
C SER A 18 8.88 0.20 18.27
N GLY A 19 9.02 -0.03 19.58
CA GLY A 19 8.04 0.38 20.58
C GLY A 19 6.64 -0.18 20.31
N LYS A 20 5.62 0.68 20.36
CA LYS A 20 4.23 0.27 20.15
C LYS A 20 3.97 -0.18 18.70
N VAL A 21 4.69 0.39 17.74
CA VAL A 21 4.59 0.03 16.32
C VAL A 21 5.13 -1.39 16.07
N LEU A 22 6.20 -1.79 16.77
CA LEU A 22 6.72 -3.16 16.73
C LEU A 22 5.70 -4.17 17.26
N LYS A 23 5.07 -3.87 18.41
CA LYS A 23 3.98 -4.70 18.95
C LYS A 23 2.85 -4.87 17.95
N ALA A 24 2.45 -3.79 17.27
CA ALA A 24 1.43 -3.84 16.22
C ALA A 24 1.85 -4.74 15.04
N ALA A 25 3.11 -4.62 14.59
CA ALA A 25 3.66 -5.46 13.52
C ALA A 25 3.66 -6.95 13.91
N GLU A 26 4.14 -7.29 15.10
CA GLU A 26 4.17 -8.67 15.59
C GLU A 26 2.77 -9.30 15.64
N ILE A 27 1.77 -8.54 16.10
CA ILE A 27 0.38 -8.99 16.15
C ILE A 27 -0.15 -9.30 14.74
N ILE A 28 -0.08 -8.34 13.81
CA ILE A 28 -0.66 -8.55 12.46
C ILE A 28 0.09 -9.59 11.64
N LEU A 29 1.41 -9.72 11.86
CA LEU A 29 2.22 -10.73 11.18
C LEU A 29 1.94 -12.14 11.68
N ALA A 30 1.52 -12.31 12.93
CA ALA A 30 1.20 -13.61 13.53
C ALA A 30 -0.29 -13.97 13.45
N ASP A 31 -1.13 -13.11 12.87
CA ASP A 31 -2.58 -13.31 12.85
C ASP A 31 -3.02 -14.24 11.70
N ASP A 32 -3.51 -15.42 12.06
CA ASP A 32 -3.95 -16.44 11.10
C ASP A 32 -5.15 -16.00 10.25
N GLU A 33 -6.08 -15.22 10.84
CA GLU A 33 -7.26 -14.73 10.13
C GLU A 33 -6.86 -13.75 9.03
N ILE A 34 -5.97 -12.80 9.33
CA ILE A 34 -5.40 -11.90 8.34
C ILE A 34 -4.66 -12.68 7.25
N GLN A 35 -3.80 -13.63 7.61
CA GLN A 35 -3.05 -14.41 6.62
C GLN A 35 -3.99 -15.17 5.68
N HIS A 36 -5.02 -15.83 6.20
CA HIS A 36 -5.98 -16.57 5.39
C HIS A 36 -6.84 -15.66 4.50
N LEU A 37 -7.22 -14.47 4.98
CA LEU A 37 -7.91 -13.46 4.17
C LEU A 37 -7.03 -12.98 3.01
N GLN A 38 -5.74 -12.70 3.25
CA GLN A 38 -4.80 -12.31 2.21
C GLN A 38 -4.58 -13.43 1.18
N ASP A 39 -4.40 -14.67 1.64
CA ASP A 39 -4.24 -15.84 0.76
C ASP A 39 -5.48 -16.03 -0.13
N TYR A 40 -6.68 -15.92 0.45
CA TYR A 40 -7.92 -16.10 -0.29
C TYR A 40 -8.22 -14.91 -1.22
N ALA A 41 -7.91 -13.68 -0.82
CA ALA A 41 -7.95 -12.50 -1.69
C ALA A 41 -7.10 -12.72 -2.96
N ASN A 42 -5.92 -13.31 -2.81
CA ASN A 42 -5.07 -13.61 -3.96
C ASN A 42 -5.65 -14.70 -4.86
N ILE A 43 -6.25 -15.74 -4.26
CA ILE A 43 -6.94 -16.80 -5.01
C ILE A 43 -8.08 -16.22 -5.84
N VAL A 44 -8.92 -15.37 -5.24
CA VAL A 44 -10.02 -14.72 -5.95
C VAL A 44 -9.48 -13.82 -7.06
N SER A 45 -8.50 -12.97 -6.77
CA SER A 45 -7.92 -12.08 -7.76
C SER A 45 -7.33 -12.83 -8.96
N ILE A 46 -6.44 -13.78 -8.73
CA ILE A 46 -5.71 -14.46 -9.81
C ILE A 46 -6.58 -15.52 -10.49
N LYS A 47 -7.14 -16.46 -9.71
CA LYS A 47 -7.80 -17.65 -10.30
C LYS A 47 -9.23 -17.36 -10.76
N ARG A 48 -9.97 -16.51 -10.03
CA ARG A 48 -11.38 -16.23 -10.34
C ARG A 48 -11.54 -15.07 -11.30
N LEU A 49 -10.68 -14.05 -11.20
CA LEU A 49 -10.86 -12.78 -11.92
C LEU A 49 -9.79 -12.48 -12.98
N ASP A 50 -8.75 -13.31 -13.13
CA ASP A 50 -7.65 -13.09 -14.09
C ASP A 50 -6.94 -11.73 -13.87
N HIS A 51 -6.84 -11.30 -12.61
CA HIS A 51 -6.16 -10.07 -12.17
C HIS A 51 -4.77 -10.34 -11.58
N ASN A 52 -4.01 -9.28 -11.33
CA ASN A 52 -2.68 -9.33 -10.70
C ASN A 52 -2.75 -9.74 -9.21
N ASP A 53 -1.57 -9.95 -8.61
CA ASP A 53 -1.45 -10.29 -7.18
C ASP A 53 -2.11 -9.22 -6.29
N HIS A 54 -3.11 -9.62 -5.51
CA HIS A 54 -3.75 -8.84 -4.45
C HIS A 54 -3.60 -9.60 -3.11
N GLY A 55 -2.42 -10.19 -2.92
CA GLY A 55 -2.14 -11.18 -1.89
C GLY A 55 -1.18 -10.71 -0.80
N PRO A 56 -0.64 -11.67 -0.01
CA PRO A 56 0.21 -11.39 1.14
C PRO A 56 1.47 -10.56 0.81
N VAL A 57 2.09 -10.81 -0.34
CA VAL A 57 3.32 -10.11 -0.77
C VAL A 57 3.02 -8.66 -1.12
N HIS A 58 1.94 -8.41 -1.86
CA HIS A 58 1.49 -7.07 -2.21
C HIS A 58 1.23 -6.22 -0.97
N MET A 59 0.35 -6.68 -0.06
CA MET A 59 -0.03 -5.89 1.13
C MET A 59 1.17 -5.59 2.05
N ARG A 60 2.15 -6.48 2.15
CA ARG A 60 3.43 -6.23 2.85
C ARG A 60 4.24 -5.12 2.20
N LYS A 61 4.35 -5.12 0.86
CA LYS A 61 5.05 -4.06 0.14
C LYS A 61 4.35 -2.71 0.31
N VAL A 62 3.02 -2.67 0.26
CA VAL A 62 2.23 -1.45 0.52
C VAL A 62 2.51 -0.92 1.92
N ALA A 63 2.47 -1.76 2.95
CA ALA A 63 2.81 -1.36 4.31
C ALA A 63 4.24 -0.78 4.42
N ILE A 64 5.23 -1.42 3.79
CA ILE A 64 6.63 -0.94 3.77
C ILE A 64 6.72 0.43 3.07
N ASN A 65 6.06 0.58 1.92
CA ASN A 65 6.08 1.81 1.14
C ASN A 65 5.43 2.96 1.93
N ALA A 66 4.27 2.71 2.56
CA ALA A 66 3.59 3.71 3.38
C ALA A 66 4.45 4.14 4.58
N LEU A 67 5.07 3.19 5.29
CA LEU A 67 6.00 3.48 6.38
C LEU A 67 7.19 4.33 5.93
N LYS A 68 7.75 4.09 4.73
CA LYS A 68 8.81 4.95 4.17
C LYS A 68 8.30 6.35 3.89
N MET A 69 7.15 6.48 3.25
CA MET A 69 6.58 7.79 2.88
C MET A 69 6.31 8.66 4.10
N ILE A 70 5.63 8.12 5.13
CA ILE A 70 5.33 8.92 6.32
C ILE A 70 6.58 9.32 7.11
N LYS A 71 7.64 8.49 7.09
CA LYS A 71 8.94 8.85 7.69
C LYS A 71 9.60 10.01 6.95
N LEU A 72 9.58 10.00 5.61
CA LEU A 72 10.10 11.11 4.80
C LEU A 72 9.33 12.43 5.04
N LEU A 73 8.00 12.34 5.22
CA LEU A 73 7.18 13.49 5.62
C LEU A 73 7.60 14.01 7.00
N LYS A 74 7.71 13.12 7.99
CA LYS A 74 8.12 13.47 9.36
C LYS A 74 9.51 14.09 9.42
N GLU A 75 10.48 13.50 8.71
CA GLU A 75 11.85 14.01 8.59
C GLU A 75 11.91 15.39 7.94
N SER A 76 10.89 15.75 7.15
CA SER A 76 10.75 17.07 6.52
C SER A 76 9.91 18.05 7.35
N GLY A 77 9.60 17.71 8.61
CA GLY A 77 8.84 18.56 9.53
C GLY A 77 7.34 18.62 9.24
N ILE A 78 6.81 17.72 8.42
CA ILE A 78 5.39 17.66 8.10
C ILE A 78 4.70 16.77 9.13
N GLU A 79 3.84 17.37 9.95
CA GLU A 79 2.98 16.62 10.87
C GLU A 79 1.77 16.04 10.13
N LEU A 80 1.42 14.81 10.47
CA LEU A 80 0.28 14.08 9.92
C LEU A 80 -1.04 14.46 10.63
N ASN A 81 -2.18 13.99 10.13
CA ASN A 81 -3.48 14.44 10.63
C ASN A 81 -3.71 13.97 12.07
N LEU A 82 -3.29 12.76 12.44
CA LEU A 82 -3.42 12.30 13.83
C LEU A 82 -2.62 13.17 14.81
N GLU A 83 -1.44 13.64 14.40
CA GLU A 83 -0.62 14.55 15.20
C GLU A 83 -1.29 15.92 15.33
N LYS A 84 -1.77 16.49 14.21
CA LYS A 84 -2.35 17.84 14.16
C LYS A 84 -3.72 17.96 14.83
N GLU A 85 -4.57 16.95 14.68
CA GLU A 85 -6.01 17.07 14.93
C GLU A 85 -6.48 16.26 16.14
N ALA A 86 -5.77 15.18 16.49
CA ALA A 86 -6.24 14.20 17.46
C ALA A 86 -5.32 14.03 18.68
N GLY A 87 -4.31 14.90 18.86
CA GLY A 87 -3.38 14.80 19.99
C GLY A 87 -2.63 13.47 20.08
N CYS A 88 -2.53 12.76 18.95
CA CYS A 88 -1.83 11.49 18.83
C CYS A 88 -0.36 11.74 18.46
N GLY A 89 0.49 10.74 18.63
CA GLY A 89 1.91 10.83 18.25
C GLY A 89 2.16 10.25 16.86
N PHE A 90 3.34 10.52 16.30
CA PHE A 90 3.78 9.91 15.04
C PHE A 90 3.72 8.37 15.04
N GLU A 91 4.00 7.72 16.18
CA GLU A 91 3.85 6.27 16.32
C GLU A 91 2.43 5.79 16.05
N ASP A 92 1.41 6.60 16.38
CA ASP A 92 0.00 6.26 16.12
C ASP A 92 -0.28 6.28 14.60
N SER A 93 0.22 7.28 13.86
CA SER A 93 0.14 7.29 12.40
C SER A 93 0.93 6.12 11.77
N MET A 94 2.08 5.73 12.34
CA MET A 94 2.81 4.55 11.89
C MET A 94 2.00 3.27 12.07
N ILE A 95 1.33 3.10 13.21
CA ILE A 95 0.44 1.94 13.47
C ILE A 95 -0.70 1.93 12.45
N VAL A 96 -1.33 3.08 12.21
CA VAL A 96 -2.42 3.22 11.24
C VAL A 96 -1.98 2.79 9.85
N VAL A 97 -0.91 3.37 9.29
CA VAL A 97 -0.51 3.04 7.91
C VAL A 97 0.08 1.63 7.79
N LEU A 98 0.70 1.11 8.85
CA LEU A 98 1.16 -0.27 8.90
C LEU A 98 -0.03 -1.23 8.80
N ILE A 99 -1.01 -1.09 9.69
CA ILE A 99 -2.19 -1.97 9.70
C ILE A 99 -2.98 -1.79 8.41
N ALA A 100 -3.29 -0.55 8.02
CA ALA A 100 -4.04 -0.26 6.80
C ALA A 100 -3.35 -0.86 5.56
N GLY A 101 -2.05 -0.62 5.37
CA GLY A 101 -1.32 -1.18 4.22
C GLY A 101 -1.36 -2.71 4.21
N PHE A 102 -1.29 -3.33 5.38
CA PHE A 102 -1.29 -4.79 5.54
C PHE A 102 -2.67 -5.43 5.31
N ILE A 103 -3.77 -4.67 5.39
CA ILE A 103 -5.13 -5.23 5.23
C ILE A 103 -6.01 -4.52 4.21
N HIS A 104 -5.52 -3.50 3.49
CA HIS A 104 -6.36 -2.65 2.63
C HIS A 104 -7.14 -3.44 1.56
N ASP A 105 -6.54 -4.52 1.07
CA ASP A 105 -7.05 -5.32 -0.04
C ASP A 105 -7.82 -6.58 0.40
N ILE A 106 -8.04 -6.82 1.69
CA ILE A 106 -8.71 -8.06 2.14
C ILE A 106 -10.13 -8.22 1.58
N GLY A 107 -10.77 -7.13 1.15
CA GLY A 107 -12.06 -7.17 0.47
C GLY A 107 -12.03 -7.92 -0.87
N MET A 108 -10.86 -8.04 -1.51
CA MET A 108 -10.67 -8.86 -2.71
C MET A 108 -10.98 -10.35 -2.47
N SER A 109 -10.99 -10.80 -1.20
CA SER A 109 -11.47 -12.14 -0.81
C SER A 109 -12.95 -12.38 -1.13
N VAL A 110 -13.73 -11.31 -1.31
CA VAL A 110 -15.15 -11.35 -1.70
C VAL A 110 -15.29 -11.18 -3.22
N GLY A 111 -14.68 -10.14 -3.78
CA GLY A 111 -14.75 -9.80 -5.19
C GLY A 111 -14.07 -8.46 -5.49
N ARG A 112 -14.12 -8.00 -6.74
CA ARG A 112 -13.47 -6.73 -7.18
C ARG A 112 -14.33 -5.49 -6.96
N GLU A 113 -15.63 -5.61 -7.17
CA GLU A 113 -16.55 -4.49 -7.05
C GLU A 113 -16.74 -4.12 -5.58
N ASN A 114 -16.57 -2.83 -5.25
CA ASN A 114 -16.69 -2.31 -3.89
C ASN A 114 -15.83 -3.04 -2.85
N HIS A 115 -14.69 -3.59 -3.26
CA HIS A 115 -13.80 -4.33 -2.37
C HIS A 115 -13.22 -3.44 -1.27
N GLU A 116 -13.18 -2.12 -1.47
CA GLU A 116 -12.77 -1.19 -0.43
C GLU A 116 -13.77 -1.17 0.74
N GLN A 117 -15.07 -1.15 0.45
CA GLN A 117 -16.13 -1.17 1.47
C GLN A 117 -16.27 -2.57 2.10
N MET A 118 -16.15 -3.63 1.31
CA MET A 118 -16.13 -5.00 1.84
C MET A 118 -14.90 -5.23 2.73
N GLY A 119 -13.75 -4.69 2.34
CA GLY A 119 -12.52 -4.71 3.13
C GLY A 119 -12.70 -4.01 4.47
N ALA A 120 -13.30 -2.81 4.49
CA ALA A 120 -13.62 -2.10 5.72
C ALA A 120 -14.60 -2.90 6.63
N LEU A 121 -15.59 -3.57 6.04
CA LEU A 121 -16.51 -4.44 6.77
C LEU A 121 -15.77 -5.61 7.44
N LEU A 122 -14.95 -6.34 6.68
CA LEU A 122 -14.15 -7.47 7.18
C LEU A 122 -13.12 -7.01 8.23
N ALA A 123 -12.54 -5.83 8.05
CA ALA A 123 -11.55 -5.27 8.97
C ALA A 123 -12.17 -4.86 10.32
N SER A 124 -13.48 -4.61 10.42
CA SER A 124 -14.06 -4.00 11.63
C SER A 124 -13.79 -4.79 12.91
N SER A 125 -14.04 -6.11 12.90
CA SER A 125 -13.80 -7.00 14.06
C SER A 125 -12.32 -7.24 14.30
N LEU A 126 -11.53 -7.37 13.23
CA LEU A 126 -10.07 -7.48 13.29
C LEU A 126 -9.46 -6.28 14.02
N LEU A 127 -9.86 -5.08 13.62
CA LEU A 127 -9.38 -3.83 14.22
C LEU A 127 -9.81 -3.69 15.68
N ASP A 128 -11.02 -4.10 16.05
CA ASP A 128 -11.44 -4.06 17.45
C ASP A 128 -10.56 -4.93 18.35
N ARG A 129 -10.20 -6.11 17.86
CA ARG A 129 -9.32 -7.07 18.55
C ARG A 129 -7.87 -6.58 18.61
N ILE A 130 -7.30 -6.17 17.48
CA ILE A 130 -5.89 -5.76 17.37
C ILE A 130 -5.65 -4.44 18.12
N LEU A 131 -6.47 -3.42 17.86
CA LEU A 131 -6.32 -2.12 18.51
C LEU A 131 -6.64 -2.18 20.01
N GLY A 132 -7.47 -3.13 20.45
CA GLY A 132 -7.71 -3.39 21.88
C GLY A 132 -6.44 -3.80 22.64
N VAL A 133 -5.53 -4.52 21.98
CA VAL A 133 -4.25 -4.95 22.57
C VAL A 133 -3.17 -3.84 22.47
N ILE A 134 -3.22 -3.02 21.43
CA ILE A 134 -2.25 -1.94 21.19
C ILE A 134 -2.54 -0.72 22.07
N TYR A 135 -3.80 -0.36 22.21
CA TYR A 135 -4.30 0.80 22.96
C TYR A 135 -5.05 0.36 24.21
N GLU A 136 -4.43 -0.53 24.99
CA GLU A 136 -4.99 -1.01 26.24
C GLU A 136 -5.34 0.19 27.15
N ASN A 137 -6.60 0.30 27.55
CA ASN A 137 -7.17 1.41 28.34
C ASN A 137 -7.18 2.80 27.68
N ASP A 138 -6.75 2.95 26.42
CA ASP A 138 -6.84 4.20 25.66
C ASP A 138 -7.95 4.09 24.60
N HIS A 139 -9.20 4.20 25.07
CA HIS A 139 -10.38 4.10 24.22
C HIS A 139 -10.41 5.15 23.11
N TYR A 140 -9.90 6.36 23.40
CA TYR A 140 -9.87 7.44 22.44
C TYR A 140 -8.97 7.10 21.25
N LYS A 141 -7.70 6.73 21.50
CA LYS A 141 -6.79 6.36 20.41
C LYS A 141 -7.26 5.12 19.66
N LYS A 142 -7.88 4.15 20.33
CA LYS A 142 -8.50 2.99 19.65
C LYS A 142 -9.54 3.43 18.62
N VAL A 143 -10.48 4.31 19.01
CA VAL A 143 -11.55 4.78 18.10
C VAL A 143 -10.97 5.59 16.95
N VAL A 144 -10.07 6.53 17.25
CA VAL A 144 -9.44 7.39 16.24
C VAL A 144 -8.61 6.57 15.24
N ALA A 145 -7.78 5.65 15.71
CA ALA A 145 -6.98 4.78 14.85
C ALA A 145 -7.87 3.89 13.98
N LYS A 146 -8.96 3.31 14.52
CA LYS A 146 -9.92 2.50 13.75
C LYS A 146 -10.54 3.32 12.62
N SER A 147 -10.99 4.54 12.91
CA SER A 147 -11.57 5.44 11.90
C SER A 147 -10.56 5.82 10.81
N MET A 148 -9.32 6.15 11.19
CA MET A 148 -8.27 6.51 10.23
C MET A 148 -7.85 5.32 9.35
N ILE A 149 -7.70 4.12 9.93
CA ILE A 149 -7.45 2.90 9.15
C ILE A 149 -8.61 2.65 8.19
N THR A 150 -9.86 2.87 8.63
CA THR A 150 -11.03 2.73 7.76
C THR A 150 -10.98 3.71 6.59
N GLU A 151 -10.65 4.99 6.80
CA GLU A 151 -10.44 5.97 5.71
C GLU A 151 -9.38 5.47 4.71
N CYS A 152 -8.25 4.98 5.22
CA CYS A 152 -7.18 4.42 4.38
C CYS A 152 -7.68 3.26 3.51
N ILE A 153 -8.42 2.31 4.10
CA ILE A 153 -8.96 1.15 3.38
C ILE A 153 -9.98 1.60 2.34
N VAL A 154 -10.97 2.44 2.70
CA VAL A 154 -12.04 2.82 1.76
C VAL A 154 -11.55 3.71 0.62
N GLY A 155 -10.44 4.42 0.81
CA GLY A 155 -9.89 5.40 -0.12
C GLY A 155 -8.77 4.89 -1.03
N HIS A 156 -8.23 3.68 -0.80
CA HIS A 156 -6.98 3.25 -1.45
C HIS A 156 -7.07 3.09 -2.98
N MET A 157 -8.28 3.04 -3.56
CA MET A 157 -8.48 2.96 -5.02
C MET A 157 -8.78 4.30 -5.70
N ALA A 158 -8.80 5.42 -4.96
CA ALA A 158 -9.22 6.73 -5.45
C ALA A 158 -10.65 6.78 -6.02
N THR A 159 -11.50 5.83 -5.65
CA THR A 159 -12.96 5.84 -5.92
C THR A 159 -13.70 6.79 -4.97
N GLN A 160 -13.09 7.06 -3.82
CA GLN A 160 -13.57 7.99 -2.80
C GLN A 160 -12.48 9.03 -2.51
N LYS A 161 -12.92 10.25 -2.19
CA LYS A 161 -12.01 11.32 -1.80
C LYS A 161 -11.47 11.06 -0.39
N ILE A 162 -10.15 11.09 -0.26
CA ILE A 162 -9.43 11.02 1.01
C ILE A 162 -8.95 12.41 1.43
N TYR A 163 -8.78 12.60 2.73
CA TYR A 163 -8.45 13.90 3.32
C TYR A 163 -7.19 13.86 4.17
N SER A 164 -6.93 12.75 4.87
CA SER A 164 -5.74 12.60 5.70
C SER A 164 -4.47 12.32 4.90
N LEU A 165 -3.31 12.74 5.41
CA LEU A 165 -2.00 12.42 4.86
C LEU A 165 -1.68 10.92 5.02
N GLU A 166 -2.21 10.28 6.07
CA GLU A 166 -2.14 8.83 6.28
C GLU A 166 -2.83 8.07 5.14
N ALA A 167 -4.09 8.38 4.83
CA ALA A 167 -4.81 7.76 3.72
C ALA A 167 -4.14 8.10 2.37
N GLY A 168 -3.63 9.33 2.22
CA GLY A 168 -2.88 9.76 1.03
C GLY A 168 -1.62 8.94 0.80
N SER A 169 -0.93 8.57 1.89
CA SER A 169 0.25 7.73 1.87
C SER A 169 -0.09 6.29 1.46
N ILE A 170 -1.19 5.74 1.96
CA ILE A 170 -1.67 4.39 1.57
C ILE A 170 -2.03 4.34 0.08
N LEU A 171 -2.78 5.33 -0.41
CA LEU A 171 -3.19 5.43 -1.81
C LEU A 171 -1.98 5.39 -2.76
N ILE A 172 -0.92 6.14 -2.46
CA ILE A 172 0.29 6.17 -3.29
C ILE A 172 1.15 4.93 -3.06
N ALA A 173 1.28 4.45 -1.82
CA ALA A 173 2.04 3.26 -1.48
C ALA A 173 1.55 2.00 -2.22
N ASP A 174 0.24 1.86 -2.37
CA ASP A 174 -0.40 0.83 -3.21
C ASP A 174 -0.03 1.01 -4.68
N GLY A 175 -0.22 2.23 -5.21
CA GLY A 175 0.18 2.57 -6.59
C GLY A 175 1.65 2.29 -6.89
N CYS A 176 2.56 2.38 -5.92
CA CYS A 176 3.97 2.11 -6.10
C CYS A 176 4.33 0.61 -6.20
N ASP A 177 3.48 -0.32 -5.76
CA ASP A 177 3.72 -1.74 -5.98
C ASP A 177 3.22 -2.17 -7.37
N MET A 178 4.04 -1.87 -8.38
CA MET A 178 3.73 -2.13 -9.80
C MET A 178 4.85 -2.85 -10.55
N GLU A 179 5.90 -3.27 -9.85
CA GLU A 179 7.05 -3.98 -10.41
C GLU A 179 6.62 -5.31 -11.05
N LYS A 180 7.39 -5.75 -12.07
CA LYS A 180 7.14 -6.97 -12.88
C LYS A 180 6.78 -8.24 -12.11
N GLY A 181 7.18 -8.35 -10.85
CA GLY A 181 6.81 -9.46 -9.97
C GLY A 181 5.30 -9.67 -9.84
N ARG A 182 4.48 -8.61 -9.94
CA ARG A 182 3.01 -8.71 -9.80
C ARG A 182 2.29 -9.38 -10.95
N ALA A 183 2.84 -9.29 -12.16
CA ALA A 183 2.24 -9.86 -13.37
C ALA A 183 2.73 -11.30 -13.66
N ARG A 184 3.78 -11.78 -12.97
CA ARG A 184 4.45 -13.05 -13.30
C ARG A 184 3.53 -14.26 -13.26
N ILE A 185 2.80 -14.47 -12.17
CA ILE A 185 1.92 -15.65 -12.02
C ILE A 185 0.72 -15.58 -12.97
N PRO A 186 -0.03 -14.46 -13.06
CA PRO A 186 -1.13 -14.33 -14.02
C PRO A 186 -0.70 -14.62 -15.47
N MET A 187 0.44 -14.07 -15.91
CA MET A 187 0.96 -14.31 -17.27
C MET A 187 1.37 -15.77 -17.51
N MET A 188 1.81 -16.51 -16.48
CA MET A 188 2.11 -17.93 -16.60
C MET A 188 0.84 -18.79 -16.70
N LEU A 189 -0.23 -18.41 -15.99
CA LEU A 189 -1.51 -19.12 -16.01
C LEU A 189 -2.31 -18.84 -17.30
N HIS A 190 -2.13 -17.65 -17.88
CA HIS A 190 -2.83 -17.19 -19.08
C HIS A 190 -1.80 -16.62 -20.08
N PRO A 191 -1.07 -17.49 -20.80
CA PRO A 191 0.01 -17.07 -21.70
C PRO A 191 -0.49 -16.42 -23.00
N ASP A 192 -1.74 -16.67 -23.38
CA ASP A 192 -2.33 -16.11 -24.60
C ASP A 192 -2.71 -14.63 -24.37
N ALA A 193 -2.14 -13.75 -25.19
CA ALA A 193 -2.43 -12.32 -25.16
C ALA A 193 -3.91 -12.07 -25.50
N LYS A 194 -4.65 -11.45 -24.59
CA LYS A 194 -6.03 -10.99 -24.82
C LYS A 194 -6.07 -9.49 -25.04
N VAL A 195 -7.06 -9.03 -25.81
CA VAL A 195 -7.39 -7.60 -25.93
C VAL A 195 -7.71 -7.08 -24.53
N GLY A 196 -6.94 -6.09 -24.06
CA GLY A 196 -7.06 -5.53 -22.70
C GLY A 196 -5.93 -5.89 -21.73
N ASP A 197 -4.99 -6.77 -22.09
CA ASP A 197 -3.86 -7.18 -21.22
C ASP A 197 -2.76 -6.12 -21.05
N ILE A 198 -3.00 -4.87 -21.48
CA ILE A 198 -2.02 -3.78 -21.38
C ILE A 198 -1.51 -3.58 -19.94
N HIS A 199 -2.35 -3.84 -18.93
CA HIS A 199 -1.95 -3.77 -17.52
C HIS A 199 -0.91 -4.84 -17.14
N LYS A 200 -1.02 -6.07 -17.66
CA LYS A 200 -0.07 -7.16 -17.40
C LYS A 200 1.27 -6.87 -18.08
N TYR A 201 1.23 -6.50 -19.37
CA TYR A 201 2.43 -6.18 -20.15
C TYR A 201 3.17 -4.94 -19.63
N SER A 202 2.45 -3.85 -19.34
CA SER A 202 3.07 -2.63 -18.80
C SER A 202 3.68 -2.84 -17.41
N SER A 203 3.03 -3.61 -16.52
CA SER A 203 3.63 -3.97 -15.23
C SER A 203 4.88 -4.84 -15.40
N SER A 204 4.87 -5.78 -16.37
CA SER A 204 6.04 -6.61 -16.67
C SER A 204 7.27 -5.82 -17.15
N ALA A 205 7.06 -4.61 -17.71
CA ALA A 205 8.13 -3.72 -18.15
C ALA A 205 8.75 -2.91 -17.00
N VAL A 206 8.08 -2.75 -15.86
CA VAL A 206 8.58 -2.00 -14.70
C VAL A 206 9.60 -2.85 -13.94
N GLU A 207 10.85 -2.40 -13.94
CA GLU A 207 11.98 -3.11 -13.31
C GLU A 207 12.04 -2.82 -11.81
N SER A 208 11.99 -1.54 -11.44
CA SER A 208 12.07 -1.14 -10.03
C SER A 208 11.31 0.15 -9.74
N VAL A 209 10.74 0.23 -8.54
CA VAL A 209 10.16 1.46 -7.98
C VAL A 209 10.90 1.81 -6.69
N LYS A 210 11.53 2.99 -6.67
CA LYS A 210 12.30 3.50 -5.53
C LYS A 210 11.56 4.67 -4.90
N ILE A 211 11.37 4.61 -3.59
CA ILE A 211 10.83 5.70 -2.76
C ILE A 211 11.96 6.18 -1.86
N GLY A 212 12.29 7.47 -1.94
CA GLY A 212 13.37 8.08 -1.16
C GLY A 212 13.17 9.56 -0.95
N LYS A 213 14.15 10.21 -0.32
CA LYS A 213 14.15 11.67 -0.11
C LYS A 213 14.28 12.37 -1.47
N GLY A 214 13.41 13.34 -1.71
CA GLY A 214 13.48 14.18 -2.89
C GLY A 214 14.33 15.44 -2.72
N GLU A 215 14.59 16.11 -3.83
CA GLU A 215 15.36 17.36 -3.89
C GLU A 215 14.46 18.57 -3.69
N ASN A 216 13.31 18.61 -4.38
CA ASN A 216 12.38 19.75 -4.32
C ASN A 216 11.19 19.48 -3.41
N ARG A 217 10.81 18.20 -3.28
CA ARG A 217 9.70 17.74 -2.44
C ARG A 217 10.16 16.61 -1.53
N PRO A 218 9.54 16.42 -0.34
CA PRO A 218 9.96 15.42 0.64
C PRO A 218 10.15 14.01 0.09
N ILE A 219 9.26 13.57 -0.81
CA ILE A 219 9.24 12.21 -1.34
C ILE A 219 9.55 12.24 -2.84
N ARG A 220 10.63 11.55 -3.24
CA ARG A 220 10.92 11.20 -4.63
C ARG A 220 10.49 9.77 -4.89
N ILE A 221 9.68 9.61 -5.94
CA ILE A 221 9.34 8.31 -6.52
C ILE A 221 10.07 8.21 -7.85
N THR A 222 10.92 7.19 -7.99
CA THR A 222 11.66 6.91 -9.22
C THR A 222 11.26 5.55 -9.76
N VAL A 223 10.80 5.52 -11.01
CA VAL A 223 10.40 4.28 -11.70
C VAL A 223 11.33 3.99 -12.87
N GLU A 224 12.02 2.87 -12.80
CA GLU A 224 12.89 2.37 -13.87
C GLU A 224 12.18 1.24 -14.61
N MET A 225 12.18 1.28 -15.94
CA MET A 225 11.53 0.28 -16.79
C MET A 225 12.44 -0.18 -17.93
N ASN A 226 12.24 -1.40 -18.40
CA ASN A 226 13.01 -1.95 -19.53
C ASN A 226 12.45 -1.47 -20.88
N GLU A 227 11.15 -1.19 -20.94
CA GLU A 227 10.45 -0.84 -22.17
C GLU A 227 9.45 0.30 -21.94
N SER A 228 9.20 1.11 -22.98
CA SER A 228 8.31 2.28 -22.89
C SER A 228 6.86 1.94 -22.60
N VAL A 229 6.42 0.70 -22.81
CA VAL A 229 5.07 0.26 -22.42
C VAL A 229 4.84 0.39 -20.90
N GLY A 230 5.91 0.42 -20.10
CA GLY A 230 5.85 0.69 -18.66
C GLY A 230 5.29 2.07 -18.29
N PHE A 231 5.38 3.06 -19.20
CA PHE A 231 4.79 4.39 -18.96
C PHE A 231 3.28 4.34 -18.73
N PHE A 232 2.59 3.32 -19.26
CA PHE A 232 1.17 3.11 -19.00
C PHE A 232 0.88 2.89 -17.49
N GLN A 233 1.74 2.18 -16.75
CA GLN A 233 1.58 2.06 -15.28
C GLN A 233 1.75 3.41 -14.59
N ILE A 234 2.62 4.26 -15.11
CA ILE A 234 2.83 5.60 -14.57
C ILE A 234 1.58 6.45 -14.80
N GLU A 235 1.13 6.56 -16.04
CA GLU A 235 0.12 7.52 -16.46
C GLU A 235 -1.29 7.08 -16.06
N GLU A 236 -1.60 5.79 -16.16
CA GLU A 236 -2.95 5.26 -15.95
C GLU A 236 -3.17 4.70 -14.55
N VAL A 237 -2.11 4.41 -13.78
CA VAL A 237 -2.24 3.88 -12.41
C VAL A 237 -1.69 4.86 -11.39
N LEU A 238 -0.37 5.08 -11.37
CA LEU A 238 0.26 5.85 -10.29
C LEU A 238 -0.10 7.35 -10.34
N PHE A 239 -0.05 7.97 -11.52
CA PHE A 239 -0.32 9.40 -11.66
C PHE A 239 -1.78 9.74 -11.32
N ARG A 240 -2.73 8.84 -11.65
CA ARG A 240 -4.13 8.97 -11.21
C ARG A 240 -4.24 8.94 -9.69
N LYS A 241 -3.59 7.97 -9.03
CA LYS A 241 -3.57 7.87 -7.55
C LYS A 241 -2.91 9.09 -6.91
N ILE A 242 -1.80 9.57 -7.46
CA ILE A 242 -1.14 10.81 -6.98
C ILE A 242 -2.08 12.00 -7.14
N ASN A 243 -2.76 12.16 -8.28
CA ASN A 243 -3.68 13.29 -8.49
C ASN A 243 -4.86 13.33 -7.50
N SER A 244 -5.27 12.17 -6.99
CA SER A 244 -6.33 12.04 -5.98
C SER A 244 -5.81 12.01 -4.53
N SER A 245 -4.50 12.10 -4.32
CA SER A 245 -3.89 11.96 -2.99
C SER A 245 -3.66 13.31 -2.30
N SER A 246 -3.95 13.35 -1.00
CA SER A 246 -3.66 14.48 -0.10
C SER A 246 -2.16 14.76 0.03
N ILE A 247 -1.29 13.77 -0.19
CA ILE A 247 0.17 13.97 -0.11
C ILE A 247 0.81 14.40 -1.44
N LYS A 248 0.03 14.60 -2.51
CA LYS A 248 0.52 15.08 -3.82
C LYS A 248 1.49 16.27 -3.74
N PRO A 249 1.23 17.33 -2.94
CA PRO A 249 2.14 18.47 -2.84
C PRO A 249 3.55 18.11 -2.38
N TYR A 250 3.73 16.91 -1.81
CA TYR A 250 4.99 16.42 -1.25
C TYR A 250 5.68 15.36 -2.13
N ILE A 251 5.16 15.08 -3.34
CA ILE A 251 5.71 14.08 -4.27
C ILE A 251 6.39 14.73 -5.46
N GLU A 252 7.62 14.33 -5.76
CA GLU A 252 8.23 14.45 -7.09
C GLU A 252 8.33 13.07 -7.75
N LEU A 253 8.00 12.99 -9.04
CA LEU A 253 7.87 11.72 -9.77
C LEU A 253 8.75 11.72 -11.02
N TYR A 254 9.65 10.75 -11.09
CA TYR A 254 10.54 10.51 -12.22
C TYR A 254 10.32 9.10 -12.76
N ALA A 255 10.19 8.96 -14.08
CA ALA A 255 10.11 7.64 -14.71
C ALA A 255 10.88 7.60 -16.02
N GLY A 256 11.58 6.51 -16.29
CA GLY A 256 12.38 6.39 -17.50
C GLY A 256 12.76 4.96 -17.87
N VAL A 257 13.02 4.77 -19.16
CA VAL A 257 13.61 3.53 -19.68
C VAL A 257 15.09 3.50 -19.29
N ILE A 258 15.58 2.37 -18.76
CA ILE A 258 16.96 2.20 -18.33
C ILE A 258 17.93 2.60 -19.46
N GLY A 259 18.90 3.45 -19.15
CA GLY A 259 19.87 3.99 -20.12
C GLY A 259 19.39 5.19 -20.92
N LYS A 260 18.16 5.70 -20.69
CA LYS A 260 17.65 6.94 -21.27
C LYS A 260 17.42 8.00 -20.19
N GLU A 261 17.22 9.24 -20.63
CA GLU A 261 16.83 10.35 -19.75
C GLU A 261 15.47 10.05 -19.09
N MET A 262 15.37 10.36 -17.79
CA MET A 262 14.12 10.20 -17.04
C MET A 262 13.16 11.37 -17.33
N LYS A 263 11.89 11.04 -17.55
CA LYS A 263 10.81 12.01 -17.63
C LYS A 263 10.42 12.45 -16.22
N CYS A 264 10.43 13.76 -15.97
CA CYS A 264 9.87 14.36 -14.76
C CYS A 264 8.38 14.62 -14.96
N TYR A 265 7.55 14.11 -14.05
CA TYR A 265 6.09 14.28 -14.07
C TYR A 265 5.59 15.35 -13.09
N LEU A 266 6.29 15.56 -11.96
CA LEU A 266 5.87 16.39 -10.83
C LEU A 266 7.03 17.03 -10.08
#